data_AF-S4Y502-F1
#
_entry.id   AF-S4Y502-F1
#
_cell.length_a   1.000
_cell.length_b   1.000
_cell.length_c   1.000
_cell.angle_alpha   90.00
_cell.angle_beta   90.00
_cell.angle_gamma   90.00
#
_symmetry.space_group_name_H-M   'P 1'
#
loop_
_entity.id
_entity.type
_entity.pdbx_description
1 polymer ?
#
loop_
_entity_poly.entity_id
_entity_poly.type
_entity_poly.pdbx_seq_one_letter_code
_entity_poly.pdbx_strand_id
1 'polypeptide(L)' 'MVTQAETSPPLFVVVASDPEKLHFSYRRYVANQFRQTFGLEGVPVRVKYKERRWRG' A
#
# COMPACT_ATOMS: atom_id res chain seq x y z
N MET A 1 0.53 -9.98 0.78
CA MET A 1 1.93 -9.66 1.09
C MET A 1 2.09 -8.15 1.01
N VAL A 2 2.89 -7.58 1.92
CA VAL A 2 3.21 -6.16 1.97
C VAL A 2 4.72 -6.00 2.12
N THR A 3 5.33 -5.05 1.41
CA THR A 3 6.75 -4.70 1.55
C THR A 3 6.91 -3.19 1.45
N GLN A 4 7.82 -2.62 2.24
CA GLN A 4 8.26 -1.22 2.06
C GLN A 4 9.37 -1.19 1.00
N ALA A 5 9.12 -0.53 -0.12
CA ALA A 5 10.04 -0.45 -1.26
C ALA A 5 10.91 0.81 -1.26
N GLU A 6 10.43 1.91 -0.66
CA GLU A 6 11.16 3.17 -0.52
C GLU A 6 10.95 3.75 0.89
N THR A 7 11.92 4.52 1.39
CA THR A 7 11.90 5.09 2.75
C THR A 7 11.53 6.57 2.80
N SER A 8 11.99 7.39 1.84
CA SER A 8 11.75 8.84 1.84
C SER A 8 11.36 9.35 0.44
N PRO A 9 10.06 9.46 0.12
CA PRO A 9 8.89 9.17 0.97
C PRO A 9 8.59 7.66 1.10
N PRO A 10 7.97 7.20 2.20
CA PRO A 10 7.60 5.80 2.38
C PRO A 10 6.69 5.27 1.27
N LEU A 11 7.12 4.21 0.58
CA LEU A 11 6.32 3.50 -0.42
C LEU A 11 6.06 2.06 0.04
N PHE A 12 4.79 1.72 0.25
CA PHE A 12 4.37 0.35 0.51
C PHE A 12 3.83 -0.30 -0.76
N VAL A 13 4.33 -1.49 -1.08
CA VAL A 13 3.82 -2.32 -2.17
C VAL A 13 2.94 -3.42 -1.58
N VAL A 14 1.66 -3.41 -1.95
CA VAL A 14 0.68 -4.42 -1.52
C VAL A 14 0.37 -5.33 -2.70
N VAL A 15 0.56 -6.63 -2.50
CA VAL A 15 0.18 -7.65 -3.49
C VAL A 15 -1.22 -8.17 -3.17
N ALA A 16 -2.14 -8.01 -4.11
CA ALA A 16 -3.55 -8.42 -4.02
C ALA A 16 -3.93 -9.32 -5.21
N SER A 17 -5.00 -10.11 -5.07
CA SER A 17 -5.50 -10.99 -6.13
C SER A 17 -6.06 -10.21 -7.32
N ASP A 18 -6.83 -9.17 -7.06
CA ASP A 18 -7.40 -8.28 -8.07
C ASP A 18 -7.34 -6.84 -7.53
N PRO A 19 -6.22 -6.14 -7.73
CA PRO A 19 -6.03 -4.81 -7.20
C PRO A 19 -6.91 -3.78 -7.91
N GLU A 20 -7.44 -4.05 -9.11
CA GLU A 20 -8.21 -3.08 -9.89
C GLU A 20 -9.62 -2.88 -9.30
N LYS A 21 -10.21 -3.95 -8.74
CA LYS A 21 -11.49 -3.89 -8.02
C LYS A 21 -11.46 -3.10 -6.71
N LEU A 22 -10.29 -2.67 -6.23
CA LEU A 22 -10.19 -1.90 -4.99
C LEU A 22 -10.66 -0.46 -5.20
N HIS A 23 -11.80 -0.14 -4.59
CA HIS A 23 -12.34 1.21 -4.56
C HIS A 23 -11.37 2.19 -3.87
N PHE A 24 -11.38 3.45 -4.28
CA PHE A 24 -10.44 4.47 -3.79
C PHE A 24 -10.52 4.65 -2.27
N SER A 25 -11.70 4.51 -1.67
CA SER A 25 -11.91 4.62 -0.22
C SER A 25 -11.13 3.55 0.55
N TYR A 26 -11.13 2.31 0.06
CA TYR A 26 -10.38 1.22 0.67
C TYR A 26 -8.86 1.44 0.53
N ARG A 27 -8.42 1.95 -0.63
CA ARG A 27 -7.00 2.32 -0.83
C ARG A 27 -6.55 3.40 0.15
N ARG A 28 -7.40 4.41 0.38
CA ARG A 28 -7.16 5.48 1.36
C ARG A 28 -7.14 4.93 2.79
N TYR A 29 -8.06 4.03 3.12
CA TYR A 29 -8.08 3.36 4.41
C TYR A 29 -6.76 2.64 4.70
N VAL A 30 -6.25 1.82 3.77
CA VAL A 30 -4.97 1.12 3.92
C VAL A 30 -3.80 2.08 4.10
N ALA A 31 -3.73 3.16 3.30
CA ALA A 31 -2.69 4.18 3.46
C ALA A 31 -2.73 4.85 4.84
N ASN A 32 -3.93 5.11 5.37
CA ASN A 32 -4.11 5.64 6.71
C ASN A 32 -3.73 4.64 7.80
N GLN A 33 -3.99 3.35 7.60
CA GLN A 33 -3.52 2.30 8.53
C GLN A 33 -2.00 2.28 8.61
N PHE A 34 -1.28 2.28 7.47
CA PHE A 34 0.17 2.38 7.49
C PHE A 34 0.67 3.64 8.19
N ARG A 35 -0.01 4.78 7.96
CA ARG A 35 0.32 6.03 8.65
C ARG A 35 0.23 5.90 10.17
N GLN A 36 -0.88 5.35 10.66
CA GLN A 36 -1.14 5.21 12.10
C GLN A 36 -0.23 4.16 12.74
N THR A 37 -0.07 2.99 12.10
CA THR A 37 0.73 1.88 12.64
C THR A 37 2.22 2.23 12.77
N PHE A 38 2.75 3.03 11.84
CA PHE A 38 4.18 3.37 11.81
C PHE A 38 4.48 4.80 12.28
N GLY A 39 3.49 5.53 12.82
CA GLY A 39 3.69 6.89 13.32
C GLY A 39 4.11 7.90 12.25
N LEU A 40 3.67 7.73 11.00
CA LEU A 40 4.04 8.57 9.85
C LEU A 40 3.16 9.83 9.71
N GLU A 41 2.74 10.40 10.84
CA GLU A 41 1.93 11.62 10.85
C GLU A 41 2.67 12.78 10.17
N GLY A 42 1.97 13.55 9.33
CA GLY A 42 2.58 14.60 8.51
C GLY A 42 3.45 14.10 7.34
N VAL A 43 3.73 12.80 7.23
CA VAL A 43 4.55 12.22 6.15
C VAL A 43 3.65 11.74 4.98
N PRO A 44 4.00 12.06 3.73
CA PRO A 44 3.36 11.47 2.56
C PRO A 44 3.56 9.94 2.54
N VAL A 45 2.47 9.18 2.70
CA VAL A 45 2.48 7.71 2.60
C VAL A 45 1.96 7.30 1.23
N ARG A 46 2.79 6.59 0.46
CA ARG A 46 2.43 6.08 -0.87
C ARG A 46 2.14 4.59 -0.78
N VAL A 47 1.09 4.14 -1.46
CA VAL A 47 0.73 2.71 -1.55
C VAL A 47 0.55 2.32 -3.01
N LYS A 48 1.35 1.36 -3.47
CA LYS A 48 1.24 0.77 -4.81
C LYS A 48 0.65 -0.63 -4.69
N TYR A 49 -0.42 -0.88 -5.44
CA TYR A 49 -1.04 -2.20 -5.50
C TYR A 49 -0.50 -2.94 -6.72
N LYS A 50 -0.11 -4.19 -6.54
CA LYS A 50 0.30 -5.09 -7.61
C LYS A 50 -0.58 -6.32 -7.60
N GLU A 51 -0.95 -6.77 -8.79
CA GLU A 51 -1.65 -8.04 -8.93
C GLU A 51 -0.69 -9.19 -8.61
N ARG A 52 -1.21 -10.21 -7.94
CA ARG A 52 -0.49 -11.45 -7.71
C ARG A 52 -0.32 -12.15 -9.05
N ARG A 53 0.87 -12.05 -9.63
CA ARG A 53 1.26 -12.91 -10.75
C ARG A 53 1.43 -14.33 -10.23
N TRP A 54 0.59 -15.24 -10.70
CA TRP A 54 0.89 -16.67 -10.62
C TRP A 54 2.12 -16.92 -11.50
N ARG A 55 3.20 -17.39 -10.90
CA ARG A 55 4.29 -18.01 -11.64
C ARG A 55 3.84 -19.44 -11.89
N GLY A 56 3.34 -19.71 -13.10
CA GLY A 56 3.28 -21.05 -13.65
C GLY A 56 4.70 -21.55 -13.93
#